data_AF-A0A920EGQ7-F1
#
_entry.id   AF-A0A920EGQ7-F1
#
_cell.length_a   1.000
_cell.length_b   1.000
_cell.length_c   1.000
_cell.angle_alpha   90.00
_cell.angle_beta   90.00
_cell.angle_gamma   90.00
#
_symmetry.space_group_name_H-M   'P 1'
#
loop_
_entity.id
_entity.type
_entity.pdbx_description
1 polymer ?
#
loop_
_entity_poly.entity_id
_entity_poly.type
_entity_poly.pdbx_seq_one_letter_code
_entity_poly.pdbx_strand_id
1 'polypeptide(L)' 'MTGAVELPSGTEMVMPGDNVKMTVELIHPIAMEDGLRFAIREGGRTVVQA' A
#
# COMPACT_ATOMS: atom_id res chain seq x y z
N MET A 1 -5.11 -3.26 -10.44
CA MET A 1 -6.09 -2.89 -9.39
C MET A 1 -5.68 -1.54 -8.84
N THR A 2 -6.67 -0.73 -8.47
CA THR A 2 -6.46 0.61 -7.91
C THR A 2 -7.15 0.69 -6.55
N GLY A 3 -6.58 1.46 -5.63
CA GLY A 3 -7.08 1.68 -4.29
C GLY A 3 -6.55 3.00 -3.73
N ALA A 4 -7.08 3.42 -2.59
CA ALA A 4 -6.60 4.56 -1.81
C ALA A 4 -5.75 4.08 -0.64
N VAL A 5 -4.77 4.89 -0.24
CA VAL A 5 -3.87 4.60 0.89
C VAL A 5 -4.04 5.67 1.95
N GLU A 6 -4.23 5.25 3.20
CA GLU A 6 -4.22 6.11 4.38
C GLU A 6 -2.95 5.87 5.19
N LEU A 7 -2.23 6.95 5.48
CA LEU A 7 -1.04 6.94 6.31
C LEU A 7 -1.42 7.13 7.79
N PRO A 8 -0.58 6.66 8.72
CA PRO A 8 -0.77 6.93 10.15
C PRO A 8 -0.86 8.43 10.43
N SER A 9 -1.70 8.81 11.41
CA SER A 9 -1.83 10.20 11.85
C SER A 9 -0.46 10.84 12.11
N GLY A 10 -0.24 12.03 11.54
CA GLY A 10 1.02 12.77 11.65
C GLY A 10 2.11 12.36 10.65
N THR A 11 1.85 11.37 9.79
CA THR A 11 2.75 11.03 8.67
C THR A 11 2.24 11.71 7.40
N GLU A 12 2.93 12.77 6.98
CA GLU A 12 2.56 13.53 5.78
C GLU A 12 3.12 12.89 4.49
N MET A 13 4.24 12.18 4.59
CA MET A 13 4.95 11.61 3.45
C MET A 13 5.72 10.35 3.87
N VAL A 14 5.86 9.41 2.94
CA VAL A 14 6.71 8.22 3.07
C VAL A 14 7.86 8.34 2.08
N MET A 15 9.09 8.13 2.54
CA MET A 15 10.29 8.23 1.71
C MET A 15 10.72 6.85 1.19
N PRO A 16 11.45 6.79 0.06
CA PRO A 16 12.03 5.54 -0.42
C PRO A 16 12.95 4.89 0.64
N GLY A 17 12.68 3.63 0.97
CA GLY A 17 13.43 2.88 1.97
C GLY A 17 12.75 2.80 3.35
N ASP A 18 11.67 3.56 3.57
CA ASP A 18 10.93 3.51 4.82
C ASP A 18 10.09 2.23 4.94
N ASN A 19 10.01 1.71 6.17
CA ASN A 19 9.06 0.66 6.53
C ASN A 19 7.91 1.30 7.32
N VAL A 20 6.71 1.33 6.72
CA VAL A 20 5.53 1.96 7.34
C VAL A 20 4.36 0.98 7.37
N LYS A 21 3.53 1.10 8.41
CA LYS A 21 2.20 0.48 8.42
C LYS A 21 1.21 1.46 7.79
N MET A 22 0.39 0.98 6.86
CA MET A 22 -0.60 1.79 6.16
C MET A 22 -1.91 1.01 6.03
N THR A 23 -3.02 1.74 5.93
CA THR A 23 -4.33 1.16 5.61
C THR A 23 -4.59 1.36 4.12
N VAL A 24 -5.09 0.32 3.44
CA VAL A 24 -5.39 0.37 2.00
C VAL A 24 -6.85 0.03 1.78
N GLU A 25 -7.57 0.89 1.07
CA GLU A 25 -8.94 0.66 0.62
C GLU A 25 -8.94 0.28 -0.86
N LEU A 26 -9.42 -0.93 -1.18
CA LEU A 26 -9.49 -1.42 -2.54
C LEU A 26 -10.83 -1.05 -3.19
N ILE A 27 -10.80 -0.58 -4.44
CA ILE A 27 -12.02 -0.22 -5.18
C ILE A 27 -12.89 -1.47 -5.47
N HIS A 28 -12.27 -2.64 -5.57
CA HIS A 28 -12.96 -3.90 -5.79
C HIS A 28 -12.55 -4.92 -4.72
N PRO A 29 -13.49 -5.75 -4.23
CA PRO A 29 -13.17 -6.77 -3.25
C PRO A 29 -12.21 -7.81 -3.85
N ILE A 30 -11.21 -8.18 -3.05
CA ILE A 30 -10.29 -9.29 -3.32
C ILE A 30 -10.33 -10.23 -2.11
N ALA A 31 -10.22 -11.53 -2.39
CA ALA A 31 -9.97 -12.52 -1.33
C ALA A 31 -8.56 -12.31 -0.77
N MET A 32 -8.48 -11.96 0.52
CA MET A 32 -7.23 -11.67 1.21
C MET A 32 -7.14 -12.51 2.49
N GLU A 33 -5.91 -12.78 2.92
CA GLU A 33 -5.60 -13.45 4.18
C GLU A 33 -4.47 -12.72 4.91
N ASP A 34 -4.38 -12.90 6.22
CA ASP A 34 -3.32 -12.31 7.03
C ASP A 34 -1.94 -12.84 6.60
N GLY A 35 -1.00 -11.92 6.36
CA GLY A 35 0.35 -12.26 5.91
C GLY A 35 0.51 -12.42 4.39
N LEU A 36 -0.57 -12.25 3.61
CA LEU A 36 -0.49 -12.19 2.15
C LEU A 36 0.45 -11.06 1.70
N ARG A 37 1.44 -11.43 0.87
CA ARG A 37 2.38 -10.48 0.27
C ARG A 37 1.81 -9.83 -0.98
N PHE A 38 2.13 -8.55 -1.19
CA PHE A 38 1.66 -7.79 -2.34
C PHE A 38 2.65 -6.71 -2.75
N ALA A 39 2.45 -6.16 -3.96
CA ALA A 39 3.24 -5.06 -4.48
C ALA A 39 2.32 -3.91 -4.89
N ILE A 40 2.70 -2.68 -4.55
CA ILE A 40 2.02 -1.46 -5.03
C ILE A 40 2.76 -0.97 -6.27
N ARG A 41 2.00 -0.69 -7.33
CA ARG A 41 2.53 -0.20 -8.60
C ARG A 41 1.89 1.11 -9.00
N GLU A 42 2.72 2.07 -9.39
CA GLU A 42 2.32 3.37 -9.90
C GLU A 42 3.01 3.62 -11.24
N GLY A 43 2.28 4.08 -12.26
CA GLY A 43 2.85 4.34 -13.58
C GLY A 43 3.58 3.15 -14.21
N GLY A 44 3.20 1.92 -13.85
CA GLY A 44 3.84 0.68 -14.30
C GLY A 44 5.11 0.26 -13.53
N ARG A 45 5.56 1.04 -12.54
CA ARG A 45 6.73 0.71 -11.71
C ARG A 45 6.29 0.22 -10.33
N THR A 46 7.01 -0.74 -9.77
CA THR A 46 6.82 -1.17 -8.38
C THR A 46 7.43 -0.13 -7.46
N VAL A 47 6.63 0.40 -6.55
CA VAL A 47 7.04 1.45 -5.60
C VAL A 47 7.12 0.92 -4.16
N VAL A 48 6.37 -0.15 -3.85
CA VAL A 48 6.39 -0.82 -2.54
C VAL A 48 6.33 -2.33 -2.74
N GLN A 49 7.04 -3.06 -1.88
CA GLN A 49 6.93 -4.52 -1.73
C GLN A 49 6.63 -4.84 -0.26
N ALA A 50 5.58 -5.63 -0.01
CA ALA A 50 5.20 -6.17 1.28
C ALA A 50 5.28 -7.70 1.25
#